data_AF-A0A7X8ZZU0-F1
#
_entry.id   AF-A0A7X8ZZU0-F1
#
_cell.length_a   1.000
_cell.length_b   1.000
_cell.length_c   1.000
_cell.angle_alpha   90.00
_cell.angle_beta   90.00
_cell.angle_gamma   90.00
#
_symmetry.space_group_name_H-M   'P 1'
#
loop_
_entity.id
_entity.type
_entity.pdbx_description
1 polymer ?
#
loop_
_entity_poly.entity_id
_entity_poly.type
_entity_poly.pdbx_seq_one_letter_code
_entity_poly.pdbx_strand_id
1 'polypeptide(L)'
;MSKPCAKRPVYQRPNFWGLVAAGLLVLAAAVITVLNATVYNAEAPVKDYVAALKAGEGDTAMAVSAGYLSDEAPETISTVLLDGEALAASAAPLKDAEIVAVDTAVPESFRDEDLTQRVVEIRYKDAEDQTRATGVVVDKTATSWLFFDHWEMHPTPLQQVELAPSRMPEDSKADEPVAHIYEQVTPLLGEDGERGVLAAFAPSIIELEYHGTYLEAAETQSHAVTDVLAAGATTEFGFQVELTPAVDEAINREVQQQLERCTGQTVLKPAGCPFGYETTNRVVPETVSWSIGMPEVQYSWDGSEPAIDRIMATAELSAQEVDIGSGQQAATDYEEVFEMSADLELTPENLRVRPEWQ
;
A
#
# COMPACT_ATOMS: atom_id res chain seq x y z
N MET A 1 99.85 7.27 -19.81
CA MET A 1 99.02 7.89 -18.74
C MET A 1 98.66 9.30 -19.15
N SER A 2 97.38 9.55 -19.43
CA SER A 2 96.68 10.83 -19.20
C SER A 2 95.19 10.63 -19.55
N LYS A 3 94.37 10.45 -18.51
CA LYS A 3 92.92 10.74 -18.49
C LYS A 3 92.76 12.25 -18.19
N PRO A 4 91.57 12.86 -18.27
CA PRO A 4 90.40 12.62 -19.12
C PRO A 4 89.88 13.94 -19.75
N CYS A 5 88.87 13.89 -20.62
CA CYS A 5 87.96 15.05 -20.76
C CYS A 5 86.51 14.55 -20.78
N ALA A 6 85.83 14.74 -19.65
CA ALA A 6 84.43 14.42 -19.47
C ALA A 6 83.58 15.47 -20.20
N LYS A 7 82.70 15.01 -21.10
CA LYS A 7 81.65 15.86 -21.68
C LYS A 7 80.69 16.27 -20.55
N ARG A 8 80.63 17.58 -20.25
CA ARG A 8 79.64 18.15 -19.32
C ARG A 8 78.25 18.08 -19.97
N PRO A 9 77.21 17.60 -19.27
CA PRO A 9 75.84 17.73 -19.72
C PRO A 9 75.44 19.22 -19.72
N VAL A 10 74.94 19.70 -20.87
CA VAL A 10 74.36 21.04 -21.00
C VAL A 10 73.02 21.00 -20.26
N TYR A 11 73.00 21.54 -19.04
CA TYR A 11 71.77 21.76 -18.30
C TYR A 11 71.12 23.03 -18.86
N GLN A 12 70.20 22.87 -19.83
CA GLN A 12 69.36 23.97 -20.30
C GLN A 12 68.52 24.46 -19.10
N ARG A 13 68.79 25.68 -18.63
CA ARG A 13 67.92 26.34 -17.66
C ARG A 13 66.54 26.51 -18.29
N PRO A 14 65.44 26.17 -17.60
CA PRO A 14 64.11 26.39 -18.15
C PRO A 14 63.93 27.89 -18.41
N ASN A 15 63.60 28.25 -19.64
CA ASN A 15 63.23 29.62 -19.98
C ASN A 15 62.06 30.04 -19.08
N PHE A 16 62.05 31.29 -18.59
CA PHE A 16 60.99 31.84 -17.72
C PHE A 16 59.57 31.52 -18.23
N TRP A 17 59.36 31.63 -19.55
CA TRP A 17 58.11 31.26 -20.22
C TRP A 17 57.74 29.78 -20.07
N GLY A 18 58.71 28.89 -19.99
CA GLY A 18 58.49 27.46 -19.71
C GLY A 18 58.02 27.21 -18.27
N LEU A 19 58.52 27.96 -17.30
CA LEU A 19 58.04 27.89 -15.90
C LEU A 19 56.63 28.45 -15.76
N VAL A 20 56.32 29.56 -16.45
CA VAL A 20 54.96 30.14 -16.49
C VAL A 20 53.98 29.17 -17.15
N ALA A 21 54.35 28.59 -18.30
CA ALA A 21 53.51 27.61 -18.99
C ALA A 21 53.28 26.35 -18.13
N ALA A 22 54.32 25.83 -17.47
CA ALA A 22 54.18 24.70 -16.55
C ALA A 22 53.26 25.03 -15.36
N GLY A 23 53.37 26.24 -14.78
CA GLY A 23 52.49 26.69 -13.71
C GLY A 23 51.02 26.79 -14.15
N LEU A 24 50.76 27.33 -15.34
CA LEU A 24 49.40 27.38 -15.91
C LEU A 24 48.82 25.99 -16.17
N LEU A 25 49.63 25.02 -16.63
CA LEU A 25 49.18 23.64 -16.83
C LEU A 25 48.82 22.96 -15.52
N VAL A 26 49.59 23.17 -14.45
CA VAL A 26 49.27 22.62 -13.12
C VAL A 26 47.98 23.24 -12.58
N LEU A 27 47.80 24.56 -12.73
CA LEU A 27 46.55 25.23 -12.35
C LEU A 27 45.35 24.72 -13.16
N ALA A 28 45.50 24.57 -14.48
CA ALA A 28 44.46 24.04 -15.34
C ALA A 28 44.10 22.59 -14.95
N ALA A 29 45.09 21.73 -14.70
CA ALA A 29 44.88 20.38 -14.22
C ALA A 29 44.15 20.36 -12.87
N ALA A 30 44.54 21.21 -11.92
CA ALA A 30 43.86 21.32 -10.63
C ALA A 30 42.39 21.77 -10.78
N VAL A 31 42.12 22.76 -11.63
CA VAL A 31 40.75 23.22 -11.92
C VAL A 31 39.92 22.11 -12.56
N ILE A 32 40.48 21.40 -13.55
CA ILE A 32 39.84 20.25 -14.19
C ILE A 32 39.50 19.18 -13.16
N THR A 33 40.44 18.81 -12.29
CA THR A 33 40.20 17.80 -11.24
C THR A 33 39.10 18.25 -10.28
N VAL A 34 39.07 19.53 -9.89
CA VAL A 34 38.01 20.07 -9.04
C VAL A 34 36.66 20.04 -9.74
N LEU A 35 36.59 20.41 -11.02
CA LEU A 35 35.35 20.38 -11.79
C LEU A 35 34.85 18.95 -12.03
N ASN A 36 35.74 18.00 -12.31
CA ASN A 36 35.37 16.59 -12.47
C ASN A 36 34.92 15.97 -11.14
N ALA A 37 35.45 16.44 -10.01
CA ALA A 37 35.02 15.99 -8.69
C ALA A 37 33.71 16.64 -8.22
N THR A 38 33.36 17.85 -8.68
CA THR A 38 32.21 18.60 -8.14
C THR A 38 31.02 18.68 -9.09
N VAL A 39 31.26 18.88 -10.39
CA VAL A 39 30.23 19.16 -11.40
C VAL A 39 30.04 17.98 -12.36
N TYR A 40 31.14 17.37 -12.81
CA TYR A 40 31.11 16.28 -13.80
C TYR A 40 31.32 14.90 -13.16
N ASN A 41 30.73 14.72 -11.98
CA ASN A 41 30.85 13.49 -11.20
C ASN A 41 29.67 12.54 -11.46
N ALA A 42 29.87 11.28 -11.07
CA ALA A 42 28.89 10.21 -11.24
C ALA A 42 27.59 10.48 -10.47
N GLU A 43 27.65 11.30 -9.41
CA GLU A 43 26.51 11.65 -8.57
C GLU A 43 25.58 12.70 -9.19
N ALA A 44 26.05 13.49 -10.16
CA ALA A 44 25.28 14.58 -10.76
C ALA A 44 23.91 14.15 -11.33
N PRO A 45 23.81 13.13 -12.21
CA PRO A 45 22.51 12.73 -12.76
C PRO A 45 21.58 12.16 -11.68
N VAL A 46 22.11 11.50 -10.64
CA VAL A 46 21.31 10.99 -9.51
C VAL A 46 20.79 12.14 -8.63
N LYS A 47 21.55 13.23 -8.48
CA LYS A 47 21.08 14.45 -7.80
C LYS A 47 19.91 15.09 -8.54
N ASP A 48 19.99 15.17 -9.86
CA ASP A 48 18.93 15.72 -10.70
C ASP A 48 17.67 14.85 -10.62
N TYR A 49 17.84 13.52 -10.64
CA TYR A 49 16.75 12.57 -10.42
C TYR A 49 16.07 12.75 -9.05
N VAL A 50 16.83 12.73 -7.95
CA VAL A 50 16.27 12.92 -6.60
C VAL A 50 15.60 14.30 -6.45
N ALA A 51 16.16 15.34 -7.09
CA ALA A 51 15.53 16.66 -7.11
C ALA A 51 14.18 16.64 -7.85
N ALA A 52 14.09 15.95 -8.99
CA ALA A 52 12.84 15.79 -9.73
C ALA A 52 11.79 15.02 -8.93
N LEU A 53 12.16 13.91 -8.28
CA LEU A 53 11.26 13.17 -7.39
C LEU A 53 10.68 14.07 -6.29
N LYS A 54 11.54 14.83 -5.60
CA LYS A 54 11.13 15.74 -4.52
C LYS A 54 10.26 16.91 -4.99
N ALA A 55 10.43 17.33 -6.24
CA ALA A 55 9.64 18.38 -6.85
C ALA A 55 8.28 17.86 -7.37
N GLY A 56 8.09 16.53 -7.42
CA GLY A 56 6.94 15.94 -8.08
C GLY A 56 6.99 16.12 -9.60
N GLU A 57 8.19 16.20 -10.20
CA GLU A 57 8.38 16.35 -11.64
C GLU A 57 8.63 14.99 -12.29
N GLY A 58 7.55 14.24 -12.53
CA GLY A 58 7.57 12.89 -13.09
C GLY A 58 8.25 12.79 -14.44
N ASP A 59 7.90 13.68 -15.37
CA ASP A 59 8.49 13.72 -16.71
C ASP A 59 10.01 13.94 -16.66
N THR A 60 10.48 14.81 -15.77
CA THR A 60 11.92 15.04 -15.56
C THR A 60 12.57 13.79 -14.96
N ALA A 61 11.95 13.19 -13.94
CA ALA A 61 12.46 11.97 -13.32
C ALA A 61 12.57 10.80 -14.32
N MET A 62 11.55 10.59 -15.16
CA MET A 62 11.57 9.62 -16.26
C MET A 62 12.70 9.93 -17.27
N ALA A 63 12.85 11.19 -17.69
CA ALA A 63 13.86 11.57 -18.66
C ALA A 63 15.29 11.37 -18.13
N VAL A 64 15.55 11.73 -16.87
CA VAL A 64 16.89 11.62 -16.26
C VAL A 64 17.26 10.16 -15.97
N SER A 65 16.30 9.35 -15.52
CA SER A 65 16.50 7.91 -15.23
C SER A 65 16.46 7.01 -16.45
N ALA A 66 16.11 7.55 -17.63
CA ALA A 66 15.65 6.78 -18.79
C ALA A 66 14.64 5.70 -18.36
N GLY A 67 13.70 6.13 -17.52
CA GLY A 67 12.73 5.27 -16.85
C GLY A 67 11.85 4.51 -17.83
N TYR A 68 11.58 3.24 -17.54
CA TYR A 68 10.71 2.41 -18.39
C TYR A 68 9.86 1.45 -17.56
N LEU A 69 8.71 1.08 -18.12
CA LEU A 69 7.89 -0.03 -17.60
C LEU A 69 8.32 -1.33 -18.28
N SER A 70 8.25 -2.44 -17.54
CA SER A 70 8.45 -3.77 -18.14
C SER A 70 7.35 -4.04 -19.18
N ASP A 71 7.69 -4.76 -20.25
CA ASP A 71 6.70 -5.28 -21.21
C ASP A 71 5.69 -6.25 -20.54
N GLU A 72 6.04 -6.77 -19.36
CA GLU A 72 5.21 -7.66 -18.54
C GLU A 72 4.35 -6.90 -17.52
N ALA A 73 4.45 -5.56 -17.47
CA ALA A 73 3.64 -4.77 -16.54
C ALA A 73 2.14 -4.86 -16.92
N PRO A 74 1.23 -4.93 -15.95
CA PRO A 74 -0.21 -4.93 -16.22
C PRO A 74 -0.64 -3.68 -17.00
N GLU A 75 -1.55 -3.83 -17.96
CA GLU A 75 -2.10 -2.69 -18.71
C GLU A 75 -2.84 -1.70 -17.80
N THR A 76 -3.35 -2.17 -16.67
CA THR A 76 -4.10 -1.40 -15.66
C THR A 76 -3.20 -0.83 -14.55
N ILE A 77 -1.87 -0.84 -14.73
CA ILE A 77 -0.94 -0.33 -13.72
C ILE A 77 -1.24 1.14 -13.39
N SER A 78 -1.39 1.43 -12.11
CA SER A 78 -1.66 2.78 -11.62
C SER A 78 -0.40 3.63 -11.69
N THR A 79 -0.57 4.85 -12.20
CA THR A 79 0.50 5.85 -12.37
C THR A 79 0.42 6.97 -11.33
N VAL A 80 -0.39 6.79 -10.27
CA VAL A 80 -0.68 7.80 -9.24
C VAL A 80 0.57 8.35 -8.55
N LEU A 81 1.63 7.54 -8.45
CA LEU A 81 2.91 7.89 -7.82
C LEU A 81 3.95 8.43 -8.81
N LEU A 82 3.62 8.58 -10.10
CA LEU A 82 4.61 8.92 -11.12
C LEU A 82 4.74 10.43 -11.38
N ASP A 83 3.84 11.27 -10.87
CA ASP A 83 3.93 12.72 -11.06
C ASP A 83 3.20 13.50 -9.94
N GLY A 84 3.48 14.78 -9.84
CA GLY A 84 2.75 15.71 -8.97
C GLY A 84 2.93 15.48 -7.47
N GLU A 85 1.88 15.78 -6.71
CA GLU A 85 1.94 15.83 -5.24
C GLU A 85 2.20 14.46 -4.60
N ALA A 86 1.61 13.38 -5.12
CA ALA A 86 1.90 12.04 -4.59
C ALA A 86 3.33 11.61 -4.84
N LEU A 87 3.92 11.94 -6.00
CA LEU A 87 5.34 11.70 -6.24
C LEU A 87 6.19 12.47 -5.22
N ALA A 88 5.95 13.77 -5.07
CA ALA A 88 6.68 14.60 -4.12
C ALA A 88 6.55 14.12 -2.66
N ALA A 89 5.34 13.71 -2.27
CA ALA A 89 5.06 13.17 -0.94
C ALA A 89 5.78 11.84 -0.71
N SER A 90 5.77 10.93 -1.70
CA SER A 90 6.48 9.66 -1.62
C SER A 90 8.00 9.82 -1.50
N ALA A 91 8.53 10.92 -2.03
CA ALA A 91 9.94 11.31 -1.99
C ALA A 91 10.30 12.18 -0.79
N ALA A 92 9.36 12.51 0.11
CA ALA A 92 9.62 13.34 1.30
C ALA A 92 10.79 12.84 2.18
N PRO A 93 11.00 11.52 2.39
CA PRO A 93 12.16 11.00 3.14
C PRO A 93 13.51 11.35 2.51
N LEU A 94 13.53 11.68 1.21
CA LEU A 94 14.75 12.06 0.47
C LEU A 94 15.14 13.53 0.68
N LYS A 95 14.43 14.27 1.53
CA LYS A 95 14.67 15.70 1.77
C LYS A 95 16.13 16.00 2.09
N ASP A 96 16.74 15.17 2.93
CA ASP A 96 18.13 15.30 3.39
C ASP A 96 19.00 14.13 2.87
N ALA A 97 18.65 13.55 1.73
CA ALA A 97 19.39 12.43 1.17
C ALA A 97 20.84 12.81 0.82
N GLU A 98 21.78 11.94 1.20
CA GLU A 98 23.18 12.03 0.81
C GLU A 98 23.40 11.15 -0.42
N ILE A 99 23.94 11.73 -1.49
CA ILE A 99 24.16 11.04 -2.76
C ILE A 99 25.66 10.88 -2.96
N VAL A 100 26.14 9.64 -2.95
CA VAL A 100 27.57 9.31 -2.90
C VAL A 100 27.89 8.18 -3.86
N ALA A 101 28.90 8.37 -4.72
CA ALA A 101 29.39 7.27 -5.54
C ALA A 101 30.23 6.30 -4.70
N VAL A 102 29.93 5.00 -4.80
CA VAL A 102 30.58 3.95 -4.01
C VAL A 102 31.40 3.02 -4.91
N ASP A 103 32.44 2.41 -4.35
CA ASP A 103 33.28 1.42 -5.03
C ASP A 103 32.71 0.01 -4.80
N THR A 104 31.46 -0.19 -5.25
CA THR A 104 30.74 -1.47 -5.18
C THR A 104 30.62 -2.06 -6.58
N ALA A 105 30.59 -3.40 -6.67
CA ALA A 105 30.37 -4.07 -7.95
C ALA A 105 28.97 -3.75 -8.51
N VAL A 106 28.91 -3.47 -9.80
CA VAL A 106 27.63 -3.26 -10.50
C VAL A 106 26.82 -4.56 -10.48
N PRO A 107 25.54 -4.52 -10.08
CA PRO A 107 24.67 -5.70 -10.09
C PRO A 107 24.60 -6.32 -11.49
N GLU A 108 24.53 -7.66 -11.57
CA GLU A 108 24.54 -8.37 -12.85
C GLU A 108 23.40 -7.96 -13.78
N SER A 109 22.23 -7.62 -13.23
CA SER A 109 21.05 -7.19 -13.99
C SER A 109 21.22 -5.87 -14.74
N PHE A 110 22.19 -5.04 -14.33
CA PHE A 110 22.45 -3.71 -14.91
C PHE A 110 23.85 -3.62 -15.53
N ARG A 111 24.59 -4.74 -15.55
CA ARG A 111 25.97 -4.74 -16.02
C ARG A 111 26.01 -4.77 -17.54
N ASP A 112 26.76 -3.85 -18.12
CA ASP A 112 27.13 -3.84 -19.53
C ASP A 112 28.66 -3.83 -19.66
N GLU A 113 29.24 -4.81 -20.37
CA GLU A 113 30.69 -4.93 -20.54
C GLU A 113 31.29 -3.86 -21.45
N ASP A 114 30.47 -3.21 -22.30
CA ASP A 114 30.89 -2.17 -23.21
C ASP A 114 30.90 -0.77 -22.55
N LEU A 115 30.31 -0.63 -21.36
CA LEU A 115 30.16 0.63 -20.64
C LEU A 115 31.08 0.71 -19.42
N THR A 116 31.53 1.94 -19.13
CA THR A 116 32.18 2.24 -17.85
C THR A 116 31.10 2.66 -16.87
N GLN A 117 30.75 1.75 -15.95
CA GLN A 117 29.63 1.91 -15.03
C GLN A 117 30.10 2.12 -13.59
N ARG A 118 29.28 2.81 -12.80
CA ARG A 118 29.52 3.01 -11.36
C ARG A 118 28.21 2.94 -10.58
N VAL A 119 28.28 2.50 -9.33
CA VAL A 119 27.14 2.54 -8.40
C VAL A 119 27.17 3.83 -7.60
N VAL A 120 26.04 4.52 -7.54
CA VAL A 120 25.79 5.69 -6.71
C VAL A 120 24.71 5.33 -5.70
N GLU A 121 24.99 5.54 -4.42
CA GLU A 121 24.02 5.30 -3.34
C GLU A 121 23.27 6.59 -3.01
N ILE A 122 21.94 6.49 -2.95
CA ILE A 122 21.05 7.48 -2.36
C ILE A 122 20.83 7.05 -0.91
N ARG A 123 21.47 7.71 0.05
CA ARG A 123 21.36 7.42 1.48
C ARG A 123 20.36 8.37 2.13
N TYR A 124 19.37 7.82 2.81
CA TYR A 124 18.30 8.60 3.42
C TYR A 124 17.85 7.95 4.73
N LYS A 125 16.94 8.62 5.44
CA LYS A 125 16.31 8.09 6.63
C LYS A 125 14.86 7.73 6.31
N ASP A 126 14.43 6.56 6.74
CA ASP A 126 13.02 6.17 6.64
C ASP A 126 12.17 6.83 7.76
N ALA A 127 10.87 6.53 7.77
CA ALA A 127 9.93 7.06 8.76
C ALA A 127 10.30 6.67 10.21
N GLU A 128 11.08 5.61 10.39
CA GLU A 128 11.54 5.10 11.68
C GLU A 128 12.94 5.65 12.07
N ASP A 129 13.45 6.67 11.36
CA ASP A 129 14.78 7.26 11.52
C ASP A 129 15.94 6.28 11.22
N GLN A 130 15.66 5.14 10.57
CA GLN A 130 16.68 4.17 10.18
C GLN A 130 17.37 4.60 8.88
N THR A 131 18.69 4.40 8.81
CA THR A 131 19.44 4.71 7.59
C THR A 131 19.19 3.65 6.53
N ARG A 132 18.69 4.09 5.37
CA ARG A 132 18.49 3.30 4.15
C ARG A 132 19.42 3.79 3.06
N ALA A 133 19.73 2.90 2.13
CA ALA A 133 20.54 3.22 0.96
C ALA A 133 19.96 2.51 -0.26
N THR A 134 19.80 3.24 -1.35
CA THR A 134 19.36 2.71 -2.65
C THR A 134 20.50 2.85 -3.64
N GLY A 135 20.94 1.73 -4.20
CA GLY A 135 21.98 1.72 -5.24
C GLY A 135 21.38 1.99 -6.61
N VAL A 136 21.93 2.97 -7.31
CA VAL A 136 21.60 3.28 -8.71
C VAL A 136 22.85 3.20 -9.57
N VAL A 137 22.71 2.65 -10.77
CA VAL A 137 23.82 2.51 -11.72
C VAL A 137 23.85 3.73 -12.64
N VAL A 138 25.05 4.25 -12.86
CA VAL A 138 25.31 5.35 -13.81
C VAL A 138 26.39 4.95 -14.80
N ASP A 139 26.22 5.39 -16.03
CA ASP A 139 27.08 5.08 -17.17
C ASP A 139 27.88 6.32 -17.57
N LYS A 140 29.17 6.12 -17.83
CA LYS A 140 30.01 7.16 -18.42
C LYS A 140 29.81 7.17 -19.94
N THR A 141 29.01 8.10 -20.44
CA THR A 141 28.62 8.16 -21.86
C THR A 141 29.63 8.87 -22.76
N ALA A 142 30.37 9.85 -22.21
CA ALA A 142 31.34 10.60 -22.98
C ALA A 142 32.49 11.18 -22.14
N THR A 143 33.48 11.74 -22.81
CA THR A 143 34.51 12.59 -22.20
C THR A 143 34.75 13.82 -23.08
N SER A 144 34.19 14.95 -22.66
CA SER A 144 34.34 16.23 -23.36
C SER A 144 35.73 16.82 -23.11
N TRP A 145 36.33 17.37 -24.16
CA TRP A 145 37.66 18.00 -24.13
C TRP A 145 38.77 17.12 -23.53
N LEU A 146 38.65 15.79 -23.55
CA LEU A 146 39.55 14.80 -22.91
C LEU A 146 39.58 14.82 -21.36
N PHE A 147 38.81 15.68 -20.71
CA PHE A 147 38.97 15.96 -19.28
C PHE A 147 37.68 15.96 -18.46
N PHE A 148 36.54 16.17 -19.10
CA PHE A 148 35.25 16.29 -18.43
C PHE A 148 34.40 15.08 -18.77
N ASP A 149 34.20 14.23 -17.76
CA ASP A 149 33.39 13.05 -17.94
C ASP A 149 31.91 13.43 -18.03
N HIS A 150 31.16 12.71 -18.86
CA HIS A 150 29.71 12.81 -18.88
C HIS A 150 29.12 11.53 -18.34
N TRP A 151 28.20 11.68 -17.39
CA TRP A 151 27.55 10.59 -16.69
C TRP A 151 26.04 10.73 -16.88
N GLU A 152 25.39 9.63 -17.18
CA GLU A 152 23.93 9.52 -17.30
C GLU A 152 23.48 8.34 -16.43
N MET A 153 22.24 8.35 -15.96
CA MET A 153 21.71 7.17 -15.26
C MET A 153 21.57 6.03 -16.27
N HIS A 154 21.95 4.84 -15.82
CA HIS A 154 21.61 3.63 -16.57
C HIS A 154 20.08 3.49 -16.58
N PRO A 155 19.46 3.06 -17.70
CA PRO A 155 18.02 2.87 -17.79
C PRO A 155 17.48 2.08 -16.60
N THR A 156 16.53 2.69 -15.89
CA THR A 156 16.03 2.16 -14.62
C THR A 156 14.56 1.76 -14.76
N PRO A 157 14.18 0.50 -14.47
CA PRO A 157 12.79 0.11 -14.51
C PRO A 157 12.00 0.76 -13.38
N LEU A 158 10.77 1.18 -13.66
CA LEU A 158 9.80 1.52 -12.62
C LEU A 158 9.48 0.27 -11.81
N GLN A 159 9.44 0.43 -10.50
CA GLN A 159 9.13 -0.66 -9.57
C GLN A 159 7.63 -0.93 -9.60
N GLN A 160 7.26 -2.21 -9.57
CA GLN A 160 5.86 -2.64 -9.54
C GLN A 160 5.50 -3.05 -8.11
N VAL A 161 4.53 -2.36 -7.52
CA VAL A 161 4.06 -2.61 -6.16
C VAL A 161 2.63 -3.11 -6.20
N GLU A 162 2.43 -4.38 -5.87
CA GLU A 162 1.12 -5.02 -5.83
C GLU A 162 0.42 -4.76 -4.49
N LEU A 163 -0.80 -4.24 -4.54
CA LEU A 163 -1.61 -3.95 -3.35
C LEU A 163 -2.28 -5.22 -2.85
N ALA A 164 -1.93 -5.65 -1.63
CA ALA A 164 -2.36 -6.93 -1.08
C ALA A 164 -3.03 -6.76 0.30
N PRO A 165 -4.35 -6.48 0.34
CA PRO A 165 -5.08 -6.55 1.60
C PRO A 165 -5.08 -7.98 2.15
N SER A 166 -4.68 -8.16 3.40
CA SER A 166 -4.52 -9.49 4.03
C SER A 166 -5.84 -10.17 4.39
N ARG A 167 -6.93 -9.40 4.57
CA ARG A 167 -8.26 -9.88 4.94
C ARG A 167 -9.33 -9.18 4.12
N MET A 168 -9.58 -9.69 2.92
CA MET A 168 -10.61 -9.16 2.02
C MET A 168 -11.54 -10.31 1.63
N PRO A 169 -12.85 -10.25 1.94
CA PRO A 169 -13.83 -11.23 1.48
C PRO A 169 -13.82 -11.36 -0.05
N GLU A 170 -14.10 -12.56 -0.60
CA GLU A 170 -14.05 -12.81 -2.04
C GLU A 170 -15.04 -11.92 -2.83
N ASP A 171 -16.25 -11.73 -2.29
CA ASP A 171 -17.30 -10.92 -2.89
C ASP A 171 -16.99 -9.41 -2.88
N SER A 172 -15.94 -8.97 -2.17
CA SER A 172 -15.52 -7.56 -2.14
C SER A 172 -15.18 -7.00 -3.51
N LYS A 173 -14.89 -7.87 -4.50
CA LYS A 173 -14.67 -7.44 -5.89
C LYS A 173 -15.88 -6.73 -6.49
N ALA A 174 -17.09 -7.04 -6.02
CA ALA A 174 -18.32 -6.41 -6.50
C ALA A 174 -18.42 -4.91 -6.14
N ASP A 175 -17.71 -4.47 -5.10
CA ASP A 175 -17.73 -3.08 -4.64
C ASP A 175 -16.63 -2.22 -5.26
N GLU A 176 -15.73 -2.82 -6.07
CA GLU A 176 -14.58 -2.13 -6.68
C GLU A 176 -13.80 -1.27 -5.65
N PRO A 177 -13.27 -1.87 -4.57
CA PRO A 177 -12.74 -1.13 -3.44
C PRO A 177 -11.58 -0.22 -3.85
N VAL A 178 -11.59 0.99 -3.29
CA VAL A 178 -10.58 2.01 -3.52
C VAL A 178 -9.85 2.35 -2.23
N ALA A 179 -8.54 2.53 -2.32
CA ALA A 179 -7.72 3.14 -1.30
C ALA A 179 -7.36 4.57 -1.68
N HIS A 180 -6.77 5.31 -0.75
CA HIS A 180 -6.25 6.65 -0.96
C HIS A 180 -4.74 6.64 -0.74
N ILE A 181 -3.99 7.05 -1.77
CA ILE A 181 -2.55 7.23 -1.70
C ILE A 181 -2.28 8.71 -1.86
N TYR A 182 -1.83 9.36 -0.78
CA TYR A 182 -1.68 10.82 -0.74
C TYR A 182 -2.93 11.55 -1.27
N GLU A 183 -4.10 11.22 -0.69
CA GLU A 183 -5.43 11.72 -1.05
C GLU A 183 -5.95 11.30 -2.44
N GLN A 184 -5.14 10.65 -3.28
CA GLN A 184 -5.56 10.21 -4.60
C GLN A 184 -6.21 8.83 -4.56
N VAL A 185 -7.39 8.74 -5.19
CA VAL A 185 -8.16 7.50 -5.30
C VAL A 185 -7.38 6.48 -6.13
N THR A 186 -7.12 5.32 -5.53
CA THR A 186 -6.36 4.23 -6.12
C THR A 186 -7.18 2.95 -6.02
N PRO A 187 -7.62 2.36 -7.15
CA PRO A 187 -8.29 1.07 -7.15
C PRO A 187 -7.42 -0.03 -6.55
N LEU A 188 -8.01 -0.86 -5.68
CA LEU A 188 -7.31 -2.04 -5.13
C LEU A 188 -7.36 -3.25 -6.07
N LEU A 189 -8.13 -3.16 -7.16
CA LEU A 189 -8.30 -4.21 -8.16
C LEU A 189 -8.06 -3.65 -9.57
N GLY A 190 -7.51 -4.50 -10.44
CA GLY A 190 -7.46 -4.27 -11.89
C GLY A 190 -8.81 -4.55 -12.57
N GLU A 191 -8.90 -4.26 -13.88
CA GLU A 191 -10.12 -4.46 -14.68
C GLU A 191 -10.54 -5.94 -14.81
N ASP A 192 -9.60 -6.86 -14.66
CA ASP A 192 -9.80 -8.31 -14.64
C ASP A 192 -10.11 -8.87 -13.23
N GLY A 193 -10.16 -8.00 -12.22
CA GLY A 193 -10.37 -8.37 -10.83
C GLY A 193 -9.14 -9.00 -10.17
N GLU A 194 -7.96 -8.88 -10.79
CA GLU A 194 -6.65 -9.12 -10.15
C GLU A 194 -6.29 -7.96 -9.21
N ARG A 195 -5.22 -8.11 -8.44
CA ARG A 195 -4.80 -7.07 -7.48
C ARG A 195 -4.28 -5.84 -8.22
N GLY A 196 -4.61 -4.66 -7.69
CA GLY A 196 -4.11 -3.40 -8.20
C GLY A 196 -2.59 -3.33 -8.08
N VAL A 197 -1.92 -2.84 -9.14
CA VAL A 197 -0.47 -2.67 -9.17
C VAL A 197 -0.15 -1.19 -9.38
N LEU A 198 0.82 -0.67 -8.63
CA LEU A 198 1.32 0.69 -8.73
C LEU A 198 2.70 0.68 -9.40
N ALA A 199 2.93 1.64 -10.30
CA ALA A 199 4.25 1.99 -10.75
C ALA A 199 4.86 3.02 -9.80
N ALA A 200 6.10 2.79 -9.34
CA ALA A 200 6.80 3.69 -8.43
C ALA A 200 8.27 3.88 -8.82
N PHE A 201 8.80 5.07 -8.54
CA PHE A 201 10.23 5.34 -8.58
C PHE A 201 10.91 4.80 -7.32
N ALA A 202 12.16 4.38 -7.45
CA ALA A 202 13.00 4.02 -6.30
C ALA A 202 14.09 5.09 -6.06
N PRO A 203 14.39 5.46 -4.81
CA PRO A 203 13.62 5.16 -3.61
C PRO A 203 12.33 5.97 -3.48
N SER A 204 11.31 5.38 -2.88
CA SER A 204 10.10 6.09 -2.43
C SER A 204 9.49 5.39 -1.21
N ILE A 205 8.68 6.11 -0.44
CA ILE A 205 7.79 5.52 0.57
C ILE A 205 6.36 5.77 0.10
N ILE A 206 5.51 4.75 0.16
CA ILE A 206 4.11 4.82 -0.24
C ILE A 206 3.28 4.78 1.04
N GLU A 207 2.42 5.78 1.23
CA GLU A 207 1.45 5.80 2.31
C GLU A 207 0.05 5.57 1.73
N LEU A 208 -0.67 4.61 2.32
CA LEU A 208 -1.97 4.15 1.87
C LEU A 208 -2.97 4.21 3.02
N GLU A 209 -4.11 4.83 2.76
CA GLU A 209 -5.28 4.85 3.62
C GLU A 209 -6.40 4.06 2.97
N TYR A 210 -7.13 3.28 3.76
CA TYR A 210 -8.25 2.49 3.25
C TYR A 210 -9.43 2.58 4.21
N HIS A 211 -10.53 3.15 3.72
CA HIS A 211 -11.75 3.38 4.48
C HIS A 211 -12.96 2.94 3.65
N GLY A 212 -13.56 1.83 4.04
CA GLY A 212 -14.89 1.42 3.60
C GLY A 212 -15.92 1.55 4.73
N THR A 213 -17.19 1.33 4.41
CA THR A 213 -18.26 1.40 5.41
C THR A 213 -18.10 0.32 6.49
N TYR A 214 -17.78 -0.92 6.09
CA TYR A 214 -17.67 -2.08 6.98
C TYR A 214 -16.25 -2.62 7.16
N LEU A 215 -15.34 -2.26 6.25
CA LEU A 215 -13.96 -2.71 6.25
C LEU A 215 -13.02 -1.51 6.14
N GLU A 216 -12.01 -1.45 7.00
CA GLU A 216 -11.00 -0.38 6.97
C GLU A 216 -9.61 -0.90 7.34
N ALA A 217 -8.57 -0.10 7.05
CA ALA A 217 -7.26 -0.27 7.67
C ALA A 217 -7.22 0.58 8.95
N ALA A 218 -6.76 -0.02 10.05
CA ALA A 218 -6.76 0.61 11.38
C ALA A 218 -5.99 1.95 11.42
N GLU A 219 -4.93 2.04 10.63
CA GLU A 219 -4.03 3.19 10.53
C GLU A 219 -3.50 3.33 9.10
N THR A 220 -2.90 4.48 8.79
CA THR A 220 -2.20 4.68 7.52
C THR A 220 -1.07 3.66 7.37
N GLN A 221 -1.11 2.92 6.27
CA GLN A 221 -0.17 1.85 5.97
C GLN A 221 1.01 2.42 5.19
N SER A 222 2.23 1.93 5.46
CA SER A 222 3.43 2.43 4.79
C SER A 222 4.23 1.30 4.15
N HIS A 223 4.74 1.53 2.94
CA HIS A 223 5.62 0.60 2.23
C HIS A 223 6.79 1.34 1.60
N ALA A 224 8.01 0.88 1.89
CA ALA A 224 9.23 1.47 1.34
C ALA A 224 9.68 0.71 0.08
N VAL A 225 9.77 1.43 -1.04
CA VAL A 225 10.41 0.96 -2.27
C VAL A 225 11.89 1.32 -2.16
N THR A 226 12.70 0.41 -1.62
CA THR A 226 14.09 0.70 -1.26
C THR A 226 15.11 0.34 -2.33
N ASP A 227 14.83 -0.64 -3.17
CA ASP A 227 15.80 -1.19 -4.11
C ASP A 227 15.34 -0.97 -5.55
N VAL A 228 16.31 -0.80 -6.46
CA VAL A 228 16.06 -0.84 -7.90
C VAL A 228 16.12 -2.30 -8.32
N LEU A 229 14.96 -2.94 -8.42
CA LEU A 229 14.86 -4.33 -8.85
C LEU A 229 14.96 -4.44 -10.38
N ALA A 230 15.18 -5.65 -10.87
CA ALA A 230 15.16 -5.95 -12.30
C ALA A 230 13.79 -5.64 -12.91
N ALA A 231 13.75 -5.39 -14.22
CA ALA A 231 12.49 -5.17 -14.94
C ALA A 231 11.54 -6.35 -14.73
N GLY A 232 10.26 -6.06 -14.48
CA GLY A 232 9.23 -7.06 -14.26
C GLY A 232 9.16 -7.58 -12.82
N ALA A 233 10.10 -7.23 -11.95
CA ALA A 233 10.03 -7.61 -10.54
C ALA A 233 8.88 -6.87 -9.83
N THR A 234 8.06 -7.64 -9.12
CA THR A 234 6.94 -7.15 -8.32
C THR A 234 7.23 -7.33 -6.84
N THR A 235 6.90 -6.31 -6.05
CA THR A 235 6.94 -6.36 -4.58
C THR A 235 5.52 -6.25 -4.03
N GLU A 236 5.20 -7.02 -3.00
CA GLU A 236 3.88 -6.99 -2.36
C GLU A 236 3.83 -5.90 -1.27
N PHE A 237 2.86 -4.99 -1.38
CA PHE A 237 2.44 -4.10 -0.31
C PHE A 237 1.27 -4.75 0.43
N GLY A 238 1.62 -5.61 1.39
CA GLY A 238 0.68 -6.23 2.30
C GLY A 238 0.18 -5.25 3.37
N PHE A 239 -1.13 -5.15 3.58
CA PHE A 239 -1.71 -4.37 4.67
C PHE A 239 -2.89 -5.08 5.36
N GLN A 240 -3.16 -4.70 6.61
CA GLN A 240 -4.22 -5.30 7.41
C GLN A 240 -5.53 -4.55 7.26
N VAL A 241 -6.59 -5.33 7.00
CA VAL A 241 -7.98 -4.85 6.97
C VAL A 241 -8.72 -5.45 8.17
N GLU A 242 -9.54 -4.63 8.80
CA GLU A 242 -10.36 -4.97 9.96
C GLU A 242 -11.81 -4.51 9.78
N LEU A 243 -12.68 -5.03 10.65
CA LEU A 243 -14.10 -4.68 10.67
C LEU A 243 -14.28 -3.33 11.36
N THR A 244 -15.07 -2.46 10.76
CA THR A 244 -15.44 -1.19 11.39
C THR A 244 -16.49 -1.44 12.49
N PRO A 245 -16.65 -0.51 13.45
CA PRO A 245 -17.76 -0.57 14.43
C PRO A 245 -19.16 -0.56 13.79
N ALA A 246 -19.29 -0.17 12.52
CA ALA A 246 -20.58 -0.16 11.82
C ALA A 246 -21.12 -1.58 11.55
N VAL A 247 -20.25 -2.60 11.56
CA VAL A 247 -20.63 -4.01 11.39
C VAL A 247 -21.59 -4.45 12.48
N ASP A 248 -21.31 -4.13 13.75
CA ASP A 248 -22.16 -4.49 14.88
C ASP A 248 -23.56 -3.90 14.76
N GLU A 249 -23.65 -2.61 14.39
CA GLU A 249 -24.94 -1.92 14.22
C GLU A 249 -25.73 -2.51 13.04
N ALA A 250 -25.06 -2.78 11.92
CA ALA A 250 -25.70 -3.31 10.73
C ALA A 250 -26.20 -4.75 10.93
N ILE A 251 -25.41 -5.63 11.56
CA ILE A 251 -25.83 -6.99 11.90
C ILE A 251 -27.06 -6.96 12.82
N ASN A 252 -27.02 -6.19 13.91
CA ASN A 252 -28.14 -6.10 14.84
C ASN A 252 -29.42 -5.60 14.17
N ARG A 253 -29.29 -4.60 13.29
CA ARG A 253 -30.41 -4.06 12.52
C ARG A 253 -31.00 -5.09 11.55
N GLU A 254 -30.17 -5.80 10.78
CA GLU A 254 -30.61 -6.83 9.85
C GLU A 254 -31.32 -7.99 10.58
N VAL A 255 -30.77 -8.43 11.71
CA VAL A 255 -31.39 -9.48 12.55
C VAL A 255 -32.73 -9.01 13.10
N GLN A 256 -32.81 -7.79 13.64
CA GLN A 256 -34.05 -7.23 14.20
C GLN A 256 -35.14 -7.11 13.13
N GLN A 257 -34.83 -6.55 11.96
CA GLN A 257 -35.80 -6.41 10.86
C GLN A 257 -36.38 -7.76 10.41
N GLN A 258 -35.59 -8.82 10.47
CA GLN A 258 -36.05 -10.15 10.12
C GLN A 258 -36.93 -10.77 11.20
N LEU A 259 -36.59 -10.53 12.47
CA LEU A 259 -37.35 -10.96 13.64
C LEU A 259 -38.68 -10.21 13.81
N GLU A 260 -38.79 -8.97 13.33
CA GLU A 260 -40.05 -8.21 13.30
C GLU A 260 -41.16 -8.90 12.49
N ARG A 261 -40.79 -9.73 11.50
CA ARG A 261 -41.75 -10.54 10.75
C ARG A 261 -42.41 -11.61 11.64
N CYS A 262 -41.71 -12.08 12.66
CA CYS A 262 -42.23 -13.03 13.63
C CYS A 262 -43.18 -12.36 14.62
N THR A 263 -42.79 -11.22 15.17
CA THR A 263 -43.59 -10.49 16.17
C THR A 263 -44.84 -9.85 15.57
N GLY A 264 -44.84 -9.56 14.26
CA GLY A 264 -46.03 -9.09 13.55
C GLY A 264 -47.16 -10.12 13.43
N GLN A 265 -46.92 -11.40 13.74
CA GLN A 265 -47.95 -12.43 13.71
C GLN A 265 -48.66 -12.53 15.08
N THR A 266 -49.93 -12.17 15.14
CA THR A 266 -50.75 -12.23 16.37
C THR A 266 -51.28 -13.66 16.63
N VAL A 267 -50.36 -14.62 16.75
CA VAL A 267 -50.64 -16.04 17.00
C VAL A 267 -49.64 -16.61 18.01
N LEU A 268 -50.02 -17.66 18.74
CA LEU A 268 -49.13 -18.26 19.76
C LEU A 268 -47.93 -18.99 19.16
N LYS A 269 -48.03 -19.41 17.89
CA LYS A 269 -46.94 -20.07 17.16
C LYS A 269 -46.79 -19.42 15.79
N PRO A 270 -46.02 -18.33 15.70
CA PRO A 270 -45.74 -17.69 14.43
C PRO A 270 -45.11 -18.69 13.44
N ALA A 271 -45.57 -18.68 12.20
CA ALA A 271 -45.03 -19.57 11.18
C ALA A 271 -43.62 -19.13 10.77
N GLY A 272 -42.68 -20.06 10.72
CA GLY A 272 -41.29 -19.81 10.33
C GLY A 272 -40.48 -19.05 11.38
N CYS A 273 -40.82 -19.21 12.67
CA CYS A 273 -40.16 -18.52 13.78
C CYS A 273 -39.67 -19.53 14.83
N PRO A 274 -38.54 -19.25 15.50
CA PRO A 274 -37.83 -20.20 16.37
C PRO A 274 -38.42 -20.28 17.79
N PHE A 275 -39.56 -19.65 18.02
CA PHE A 275 -40.21 -19.57 19.32
C PHE A 275 -41.72 -19.79 19.19
N GLY A 276 -42.36 -20.16 20.29
CA GLY A 276 -43.81 -20.30 20.33
C GLY A 276 -44.32 -20.82 21.66
N TYR A 277 -45.58 -20.48 21.94
CA TYR A 277 -46.23 -20.81 23.20
C TYR A 277 -47.30 -21.89 23.02
N GLU A 278 -47.32 -22.86 23.93
CA GLU A 278 -48.36 -23.90 24.02
C GLU A 278 -49.15 -23.75 25.31
N THR A 279 -50.48 -23.73 25.20
CA THR A 279 -51.39 -23.76 26.35
C THR A 279 -52.60 -24.65 26.04
N THR A 280 -53.15 -25.28 27.08
CA THR A 280 -54.42 -26.01 27.01
C THR A 280 -55.63 -25.08 27.21
N ASN A 281 -55.39 -23.84 27.66
CA ASN A 281 -56.42 -22.84 27.89
C ASN A 281 -56.88 -22.18 26.58
N ARG A 282 -58.02 -21.48 26.63
CA ARG A 282 -58.49 -20.71 25.48
C ARG A 282 -57.86 -19.32 25.49
N VAL A 283 -57.10 -19.00 24.45
CA VAL A 283 -56.48 -17.66 24.29
C VAL A 283 -57.45 -16.68 23.62
N VAL A 284 -57.41 -15.42 24.07
CA VAL A 284 -58.13 -14.30 23.45
C VAL A 284 -57.26 -13.73 22.30
N PRO A 285 -57.60 -13.95 21.02
CA PRO A 285 -56.68 -13.71 19.91
C PRO A 285 -56.20 -12.26 19.79
N GLU A 286 -57.06 -11.27 20.04
CA GLU A 286 -56.70 -9.84 19.97
C GLU A 286 -55.70 -9.37 21.05
N THR A 287 -55.39 -10.22 22.03
CA THR A 287 -54.48 -9.90 23.13
C THR A 287 -53.09 -10.47 22.93
N VAL A 288 -52.89 -11.32 21.91
CA VAL A 288 -51.61 -11.97 21.63
C VAL A 288 -50.64 -10.95 21.04
N SER A 289 -49.59 -10.62 21.80
CA SER A 289 -48.52 -9.73 21.39
C SER A 289 -47.18 -10.39 21.68
N TRP A 290 -46.31 -10.42 20.66
CA TRP A 290 -44.93 -10.84 20.80
C TRP A 290 -44.01 -9.62 20.72
N SER A 291 -43.00 -9.58 21.59
CA SER A 291 -41.82 -8.73 21.48
C SER A 291 -40.58 -9.61 21.47
N ILE A 292 -39.48 -9.08 20.93
CA ILE A 292 -38.17 -9.73 21.00
C ILE A 292 -37.21 -8.73 21.63
N GLY A 293 -36.52 -9.17 22.67
CA GLY A 293 -35.43 -8.40 23.29
C GLY A 293 -34.27 -8.20 22.30
N MET A 294 -33.36 -7.27 22.61
CA MET A 294 -32.20 -7.03 21.75
C MET A 294 -31.39 -8.33 21.59
N PRO A 295 -31.23 -8.87 20.37
CA PRO A 295 -30.39 -10.03 20.14
C PRO A 295 -28.94 -9.76 20.56
N GLU A 296 -28.31 -10.78 21.13
CA GLU A 296 -26.87 -10.86 21.30
C GLU A 296 -26.30 -11.65 20.12
N VAL A 297 -25.50 -10.99 19.28
CA VAL A 297 -24.88 -11.63 18.11
C VAL A 297 -23.40 -11.86 18.38
N GLN A 298 -22.93 -13.08 18.11
CA GLN A 298 -21.52 -13.44 18.16
C GLN A 298 -21.10 -13.84 16.75
N TYR A 299 -20.05 -13.20 16.25
CA TYR A 299 -19.45 -13.48 14.96
C TYR A 299 -17.93 -13.51 15.08
N SER A 300 -17.30 -14.22 14.17
CA SER A 300 -15.86 -14.38 14.11
C SER A 300 -15.35 -14.13 12.70
N TRP A 301 -14.07 -13.78 12.60
CA TRP A 301 -13.37 -13.66 11.32
C TRP A 301 -12.01 -14.36 11.45
N ASP A 302 -12.07 -15.69 11.41
CA ASP A 302 -10.92 -16.60 11.54
C ASP A 302 -10.48 -17.17 10.19
N GLY A 303 -10.34 -16.31 9.18
CA GLY A 303 -9.91 -16.74 7.86
C GLY A 303 -10.13 -15.67 6.80
N SER A 304 -10.51 -16.10 5.60
CA SER A 304 -10.87 -15.20 4.49
C SER A 304 -12.27 -14.61 4.64
N GLU A 305 -13.20 -15.36 5.25
CA GLU A 305 -14.61 -14.97 5.34
C GLU A 305 -15.07 -14.79 6.79
N PRO A 306 -15.80 -13.72 7.10
CA PRO A 306 -16.43 -13.54 8.40
C PRO A 306 -17.70 -14.39 8.50
N ALA A 307 -18.00 -14.94 9.67
CA ALA A 307 -19.15 -15.81 9.90
C ALA A 307 -19.86 -15.45 11.21
N ILE A 308 -21.19 -15.56 11.21
CA ILE A 308 -21.97 -15.48 12.45
C ILE A 308 -21.91 -16.83 13.14
N ASP A 309 -21.33 -16.86 14.35
CA ASP A 309 -21.20 -18.07 15.14
C ASP A 309 -22.54 -18.46 15.77
N ARG A 310 -23.26 -17.46 16.31
CA ARG A 310 -24.59 -17.61 16.91
C ARG A 310 -25.31 -16.29 17.15
N ILE A 311 -26.63 -16.33 17.14
CA ILE A 311 -27.52 -15.25 17.55
C ILE A 311 -28.41 -15.75 18.68
N MET A 312 -28.37 -15.09 19.82
CA MET A 312 -29.20 -15.37 20.98
C MET A 312 -30.23 -14.26 21.17
N ALA A 313 -31.50 -14.60 21.36
CA ALA A 313 -32.54 -13.61 21.64
C ALA A 313 -33.61 -14.17 22.59
N THR A 314 -34.40 -13.26 23.17
CA THR A 314 -35.51 -13.62 24.06
C THR A 314 -36.81 -13.16 23.42
N ALA A 315 -37.73 -14.09 23.16
CA ALA A 315 -39.10 -13.80 22.76
C ALA A 315 -39.96 -13.64 24.01
N GLU A 316 -40.74 -12.57 24.04
CA GLU A 316 -41.65 -12.25 25.13
C GLU A 316 -43.08 -12.25 24.58
N LEU A 317 -43.94 -13.07 25.16
CA LEU A 317 -45.37 -13.12 24.87
C LEU A 317 -46.13 -12.45 25.99
N SER A 318 -47.07 -11.57 25.63
CA SER A 318 -48.17 -11.17 26.49
C SER A 318 -49.50 -11.56 25.85
N ALA A 319 -50.38 -12.20 26.62
CA ALA A 319 -51.70 -12.65 26.18
C ALA A 319 -52.71 -12.72 27.34
N GLN A 320 -53.99 -12.85 27.00
CA GLN A 320 -55.04 -13.22 27.96
C GLN A 320 -55.53 -14.64 27.69
N GLU A 321 -55.60 -15.43 28.76
CA GLU A 321 -56.09 -16.81 28.75
C GLU A 321 -57.38 -16.95 29.55
N VAL A 322 -58.28 -17.79 29.06
CA VAL A 322 -59.47 -18.27 29.75
C VAL A 322 -59.26 -19.72 30.14
N ASP A 323 -59.24 -19.99 31.44
CA ASP A 323 -59.12 -21.35 31.97
C ASP A 323 -60.32 -22.22 31.55
N ILE A 324 -60.05 -23.38 30.95
CA ILE A 324 -61.10 -24.25 30.38
C ILE A 324 -61.99 -24.93 31.44
N GLY A 325 -61.54 -25.01 32.69
CA GLY A 325 -62.30 -25.63 33.78
C GLY A 325 -63.19 -24.65 34.54
N SER A 326 -62.68 -23.45 34.82
CA SER A 326 -63.28 -22.43 35.68
C SER A 326 -63.86 -21.24 34.92
N GLY A 327 -63.44 -21.00 33.68
CA GLY A 327 -63.84 -19.85 32.87
C GLY A 327 -63.26 -18.50 33.32
N GLN A 328 -62.32 -18.48 34.26
CA GLN A 328 -61.67 -17.25 34.71
C GLN A 328 -60.65 -16.76 33.67
N GLN A 329 -60.56 -15.44 33.52
CA GLN A 329 -59.57 -14.78 32.68
C GLN A 329 -58.34 -14.39 33.49
N ALA A 330 -57.16 -14.62 32.95
CA ALA A 330 -55.88 -14.19 33.52
C ALA A 330 -54.97 -13.66 32.41
N ALA A 331 -54.10 -12.71 32.78
CA ALA A 331 -52.97 -12.31 31.94
C ALA A 331 -51.88 -13.37 32.04
N THR A 332 -51.29 -13.71 30.91
CA THR A 332 -50.13 -14.59 30.78
C THR A 332 -49.00 -13.78 30.17
N ASP A 333 -47.87 -13.74 30.87
CA ASP A 333 -46.60 -13.28 30.34
C ASP A 333 -45.65 -14.49 30.29
N TYR A 334 -44.99 -14.69 29.14
CA TYR A 334 -44.11 -15.83 28.89
C TYR A 334 -42.84 -15.38 28.17
N GLU A 335 -41.69 -15.90 28.58
CA GLU A 335 -40.40 -15.61 27.98
C GLU A 335 -39.77 -16.91 27.48
N GLU A 336 -39.23 -16.89 26.27
CA GLU A 336 -38.49 -18.00 25.66
C GLU A 336 -37.17 -17.50 25.07
N VAL A 337 -36.07 -18.07 25.54
CA VAL A 337 -34.75 -17.85 24.94
C VAL A 337 -34.60 -18.81 23.78
N PHE A 338 -34.21 -18.30 22.62
CA PHE A 338 -33.93 -19.09 21.44
C PHE A 338 -32.56 -18.71 20.84
N GLU A 339 -32.00 -19.67 20.13
CA GLU A 339 -30.73 -19.55 19.40
C GLU A 339 -31.02 -19.74 17.91
N MET A 340 -30.35 -18.97 17.06
CA MET A 340 -30.37 -19.18 15.61
C MET A 340 -28.97 -19.01 15.00
N SER A 341 -28.77 -19.65 13.85
CA SER A 341 -27.65 -19.42 12.94
C SER A 341 -28.07 -18.53 11.77
N ALA A 342 -27.10 -17.86 11.17
CA ALA A 342 -27.28 -17.06 9.96
C ALA A 342 -25.99 -17.01 9.15
N ASP A 343 -26.12 -16.93 7.83
CA ASP A 343 -25.01 -16.59 6.95
C ASP A 343 -24.76 -15.09 6.98
N LEU A 344 -23.49 -14.69 6.92
CA LEU A 344 -23.05 -13.30 6.79
C LEU A 344 -22.41 -13.09 5.43
N GLU A 345 -23.05 -12.29 4.59
CA GLU A 345 -22.44 -11.76 3.37
C GLU A 345 -21.86 -10.39 3.71
N LEU A 346 -20.55 -10.22 3.56
CA LEU A 346 -19.84 -8.99 3.86
C LEU A 346 -18.96 -8.57 2.69
N THR A 347 -19.11 -7.31 2.30
CA THR A 347 -18.22 -6.59 1.39
C THR A 347 -17.85 -5.24 2.04
N PRO A 348 -16.91 -4.46 1.48
CA PRO A 348 -16.55 -3.15 2.03
C PRO A 348 -17.72 -2.20 2.23
N GLU A 349 -18.72 -2.23 1.33
CA GLU A 349 -19.86 -1.32 1.31
C GLU A 349 -21.21 -1.99 1.57
N ASN A 350 -21.27 -3.32 1.59
CA ASN A 350 -22.50 -4.07 1.81
C ASN A 350 -22.37 -5.08 2.96
N LEU A 351 -23.45 -5.21 3.73
CA LEU A 351 -23.58 -6.23 4.76
C LEU A 351 -24.98 -6.80 4.71
N ARG A 352 -25.08 -8.13 4.67
CA ARG A 352 -26.36 -8.83 4.68
C ARG A 352 -26.30 -10.06 5.57
N VAL A 353 -27.32 -10.21 6.41
CA VAL A 353 -27.51 -11.38 7.27
C VAL A 353 -28.64 -12.25 6.73
N ARG A 354 -28.41 -13.55 6.54
CA ARG A 354 -29.43 -14.50 6.10
C ARG A 354 -29.63 -15.60 7.15
N PRO A 355 -30.70 -15.55 7.96
CA PRO A 355 -31.00 -16.57 8.94
C PRO A 355 -31.29 -17.91 8.26
N GLU A 356 -30.74 -18.96 8.85
CA GLU A 356 -31.04 -20.33 8.46
C GLU A 356 -32.32 -20.78 9.17
N TRP A 357 -33.48 -20.49 8.57
CA TRP A 357 -34.76 -20.97 9.12
C TRP A 357 -34.89 -22.48 8.88
N GLN A 358 -35.09 -23.25 9.96
CA GLN A 358 -35.39 -24.69 9.91
C GLN A 358 -36.85 -24.99 9.59
#